data_AF-A0A7S1JXL6-F1
#
_entry.id   AF-A0A7S1JXL6-F1
#
_cell.length_a   1.000
_cell.length_b   1.000
_cell.length_c   1.000
_cell.angle_alpha   90.00
_cell.angle_beta   90.00
_cell.angle_gamma   90.00
#
_symmetry.space_group_name_H-M   'P 1'
#
loop_
_entity.id
_entity.type
_entity.pdbx_description
1 polymer ?
#
loop_
_entity_poly.entity_id
_entity_poly.type
_entity_poly.pdbx_seq_one_letter_code
_entity_poly.pdbx_strand_id
1 'polypeptide(L)'
;AEAVAAGGGLSFGLQTEVTFSKHKSVIQHFKQLREGIFLSADETTARVWDNEGEQRRITFPQQRRNIISAVDSVAVFRVIVTADVDLAWRLYSESLELLETF
;
A
#
# COMPACT_ATOMS: atom_id res chain seq x y z
N ALA A 1 42.91 -11.26 -12.33
CA ALA A 1 41.90 -12.20 -12.86
C ALA A 1 41.13 -12.70 -11.65
N GLU A 2 39.82 -12.54 -11.50
CA GLU A 2 38.75 -12.76 -12.47
C GLU A 2 37.46 -11.99 -12.11
N ALA A 3 36.75 -11.61 -13.17
CA ALA A 3 35.31 -11.41 -13.34
C ALA A 3 34.52 -10.54 -12.34
N VAL A 4 34.47 -9.24 -12.65
CA VAL A 4 33.26 -8.42 -12.40
C VAL A 4 32.17 -8.97 -13.32
N ALA A 5 31.17 -9.64 -12.74
CA ALA A 5 29.97 -10.03 -13.48
C ALA A 5 29.19 -8.76 -13.83
N ALA A 6 29.37 -8.28 -15.06
CA ALA A 6 28.49 -7.32 -15.70
C ALA A 6 27.13 -7.98 -15.92
N GLY A 7 26.25 -7.90 -14.92
CA GLY A 7 24.84 -8.19 -15.05
C GLY A 7 24.16 -7.07 -15.84
N GLY A 8 24.33 -7.09 -17.16
CA GLY A 8 23.54 -6.28 -18.10
C GLY A 8 22.09 -6.75 -18.10
N GLY A 9 21.33 -6.33 -17.09
CA GLY A 9 19.87 -6.41 -17.11
C GLY A 9 19.34 -5.30 -18.01
N LEU A 10 18.49 -5.66 -18.97
CA LEU A 10 17.75 -4.71 -19.81
C LEU A 10 16.96 -3.75 -18.92
N SER A 11 17.47 -2.55 -18.63
CA SER A 11 16.69 -1.51 -17.96
C SER A 11 15.86 -0.81 -19.03
N PHE A 12 14.53 -0.88 -18.93
CA PHE A 12 13.65 -0.21 -19.90
C PHE A 12 13.66 1.34 -19.78
N GLY A 13 14.67 1.92 -19.14
CA GLY A 13 14.62 3.32 -18.69
C GLY A 13 14.02 3.49 -17.29
N LEU A 14 13.95 2.42 -16.48
CA LEU A 14 13.79 2.51 -15.04
C LEU A 14 15.03 3.20 -14.46
N GLN A 15 14.95 4.52 -14.28
CA GLN A 15 16.02 5.36 -13.76
C GLN A 15 16.08 5.33 -12.22
N THR A 16 15.01 4.89 -11.56
CA THR A 16 14.92 4.90 -10.09
C THR A 16 14.06 3.74 -9.62
N GLU A 17 14.60 2.97 -8.68
CA GLU A 17 13.88 1.92 -7.95
C GLU A 17 13.52 2.48 -6.57
N VAL A 18 12.25 2.37 -6.20
CA VAL A 18 11.75 2.80 -4.89
C VAL A 18 11.17 1.58 -4.19
N THR A 19 11.61 1.34 -2.95
CA THR A 19 11.18 0.18 -2.17
C THR A 19 10.27 0.60 -1.02
N PHE A 20 9.04 0.09 -1.02
CA PHE A 20 8.08 0.26 0.07
C PHE A 20 8.23 -0.87 1.09
N SER A 21 9.11 -0.67 2.07
CA SER A 21 9.37 -1.66 3.13
C SER A 21 8.56 -1.33 4.38
N LYS A 22 8.08 -2.36 5.10
CA LYS A 22 7.51 -2.38 6.48
C LYS A 22 6.29 -3.30 6.62
N HIS A 23 5.68 -3.80 5.54
CA HIS A 23 4.64 -4.82 5.61
C HIS A 23 5.16 -6.10 6.27
N LYS A 24 4.32 -6.76 7.07
CA LYS A 24 4.71 -7.95 7.86
C LYS A 24 4.22 -9.25 7.24
N SER A 25 3.30 -9.16 6.27
CA SER A 25 2.77 -10.28 5.51
C SER A 25 2.89 -9.95 4.01
N VAL A 26 2.46 -10.90 3.19
CA VAL A 26 2.39 -10.75 1.74
C VAL A 26 1.46 -9.60 1.40
N ILE A 27 1.94 -8.70 0.54
CA ILE A 27 1.14 -7.60 0.02
C ILE A 27 0.15 -8.18 -0.97
N GLN A 28 -1.14 -7.95 -0.74
CA GLN A 28 -2.21 -8.44 -1.61
C GLN A 28 -2.66 -7.36 -2.60
N HIS A 29 -2.50 -6.09 -2.24
CA HIS A 29 -2.92 -4.96 -3.05
C HIS A 29 -1.86 -3.87 -3.04
N PHE A 30 -1.62 -3.27 -4.21
CA PHE A 30 -0.79 -2.10 -4.40
C PHE A 30 -1.45 -1.20 -5.46
N LYS A 31 -1.74 0.05 -5.12
CA LYS A 31 -2.44 1.00 -5.99
C LYS A 31 -1.85 2.40 -5.87
N GLN A 32 -1.84 3.14 -6.97
CA GLN A 32 -1.60 4.57 -6.93
C GLN A 32 -2.90 5.28 -6.60
N LEU A 33 -2.91 6.11 -5.55
CA LEU A 33 -4.09 6.92 -5.20
C LEU A 33 -4.13 8.19 -6.06
N ARG A 34 -2.99 8.85 -6.15
CA ARG A 34 -2.74 10.05 -6.96
C ARG A 34 -1.25 10.16 -7.24
N GLU A 35 -0.87 11.14 -8.05
CA GLU A 35 0.54 11.48 -8.24
C GLU A 35 1.19 11.71 -6.87
N GLY A 36 2.34 11.08 -6.62
CA GLY A 36 3.00 11.24 -5.33
C GLY A 36 2.65 10.20 -4.29
N ILE A 37 1.52 9.49 -4.41
CA ILE A 37 0.90 8.79 -3.29
C ILE A 37 0.42 7.39 -3.67
N PHE A 38 0.89 6.41 -2.92
CA PHE A 38 0.57 5.01 -3.12
C PHE A 38 -0.12 4.41 -1.90
N LEU A 39 -0.99 3.44 -2.15
CA LEU A 39 -1.66 2.62 -1.17
C LEU A 39 -1.19 1.18 -1.35
N SER A 40 -0.87 0.51 -0.25
CA SER A 40 -0.68 -0.93 -0.23
C SER A 40 -1.41 -1.56 0.93
N ALA A 41 -1.83 -2.81 0.77
CA ALA A 41 -2.46 -3.55 1.85
C ALA A 41 -1.93 -4.98 1.93
N ASP A 42 -1.68 -5.41 3.15
CA ASP A 42 -1.55 -6.82 3.52
C ASP A 42 -2.81 -7.27 4.27
N GLU A 43 -2.81 -8.52 4.72
CA GLU A 43 -3.93 -9.11 5.47
C GLU A 43 -4.34 -8.30 6.71
N THR A 44 -3.47 -7.46 7.26
CA THR A 44 -3.71 -6.83 8.57
C THR A 44 -3.79 -5.31 8.52
N THR A 45 -3.13 -4.70 7.54
CA THR A 45 -2.89 -3.27 7.50
C THR A 45 -2.92 -2.74 6.09
N ALA A 46 -3.54 -1.57 5.93
CA ALA A 46 -3.39 -0.71 4.77
C ALA A 46 -2.39 0.40 5.11
N ARG A 47 -1.52 0.75 4.17
CA ARG A 47 -0.46 1.75 4.31
C ARG A 47 -0.47 2.72 3.16
N VAL A 48 -0.23 3.98 3.47
CA VAL A 48 -0.04 5.04 2.48
C VAL A 48 1.41 5.49 2.47
N TRP A 49 1.94 5.67 1.28
CA TRP A 49 3.33 6.00 1.01
C TRP A 49 3.45 7.21 0.11
N ASP A 50 4.60 7.86 0.14
CA ASP A 50 4.98 8.82 -0.90
C ASP A 50 5.88 8.21 -1.98
N ASN A 51 6.24 9.01 -2.98
CA ASN A 51 7.13 8.63 -4.07
C ASN A 51 8.56 8.27 -3.64
N GLU A 52 8.96 8.56 -2.40
CA GLU A 52 10.30 8.26 -1.88
C GLU A 52 10.31 6.92 -1.14
N GLY A 53 9.16 6.24 -1.05
CA GLY A 53 9.01 4.99 -0.30
C GLY A 53 8.75 5.22 1.19
N GLU A 54 8.56 6.47 1.61
CA GLU A 54 8.32 6.77 3.01
C GLU A 54 6.87 6.52 3.39
N GLN A 55 6.69 5.86 4.54
CA GLN A 55 5.37 5.55 5.05
C GLN A 55 4.76 6.80 5.69
N ARG A 56 3.70 7.33 5.08
CA ARG A 56 2.93 8.45 5.62
C ARG A 56 1.97 8.01 6.72
N ARG A 57 1.30 6.87 6.52
CA ARG A 57 0.28 6.37 7.46
C ARG A 57 0.07 4.86 7.36
N ILE A 58 -0.53 4.29 8.40
CA ILE A 58 -0.91 2.88 8.51
C ILE A 58 -2.23 2.75 9.27
N THR A 59 -3.10 1.85 8.85
CA THR A 59 -4.32 1.49 9.59
C THR A 59 -4.03 0.48 10.70
N PHE A 60 -4.78 0.59 11.80
CA PHE A 60 -4.84 -0.37 12.91
C PHE A 60 -3.52 -1.09 13.28
N PRO A 61 -2.42 -0.38 13.59
CA PRO A 61 -1.12 -1.02 13.86
C PRO A 61 -1.13 -2.01 15.05
N GLN A 62 -2.18 -1.98 15.88
CA GLN A 62 -2.31 -2.78 17.10
C GLN A 62 -3.45 -3.82 17.06
N GLN A 63 -4.34 -3.81 16.06
CA GLN A 63 -5.41 -4.80 16.00
C GLN A 63 -4.95 -6.05 15.24
N ARG A 64 -4.93 -7.19 15.93
CA ARG A 64 -4.53 -8.49 15.37
C ARG A 64 -5.64 -9.26 14.67
N ARG A 65 -6.87 -8.73 14.65
CA ARG A 65 -8.06 -9.48 14.20
C ARG A 65 -8.75 -8.89 12.97
N ASN A 66 -8.37 -7.72 12.50
CA ASN A 66 -8.87 -7.21 11.23
C ASN A 66 -8.11 -7.91 10.10
N ILE A 67 -8.82 -8.78 9.39
CA ILE A 67 -8.31 -9.36 8.15
C ILE A 67 -8.89 -8.53 7.00
N ILE A 68 -8.07 -7.70 6.36
CA ILE A 68 -8.43 -6.96 5.16
C ILE A 68 -8.50 -7.97 4.01
N SER A 69 -9.70 -8.12 3.45
CA SER A 69 -9.97 -9.03 2.33
C SER A 69 -9.88 -8.35 0.98
N ALA A 70 -10.19 -7.05 0.94
CA ALA A 70 -10.10 -6.24 -0.27
C ALA A 70 -9.85 -4.77 0.10
N VAL A 71 -9.14 -4.07 -0.78
CA VAL A 71 -9.01 -2.62 -0.72
C VAL A 71 -9.18 -2.00 -2.10
N ASP A 72 -9.90 -0.89 -2.15
CA ASP A 72 -10.00 -0.06 -3.33
C ASP A 72 -9.97 1.43 -3.00
N SER A 73 -9.70 2.26 -4.01
CA SER A 73 -9.80 3.70 -3.93
C SER A 73 -10.83 4.22 -4.93
N VAL A 74 -11.60 5.21 -4.50
CA VAL A 74 -12.60 5.87 -5.34
C VAL A 74 -12.16 7.31 -5.58
N ALA A 75 -11.45 7.52 -6.69
CA ALA A 75 -10.73 8.77 -6.99
C ALA A 75 -11.64 10.01 -6.99
N VAL A 76 -12.88 9.89 -7.50
CA VAL A 76 -13.83 11.02 -7.55
C VAL A 76 -14.20 11.54 -6.15
N PHE A 77 -14.19 10.66 -5.14
CA PHE A 77 -14.49 11.02 -3.75
C PHE A 77 -13.24 11.14 -2.87
N ARG A 78 -12.05 10.80 -3.40
CA ARG A 78 -10.78 10.78 -2.64
C ARG A 78 -10.88 9.95 -1.37
N VAL A 79 -11.49 8.77 -1.50
CA VAL A 79 -11.69 7.82 -0.41
C VAL A 79 -11.08 6.47 -0.72
N ILE A 80 -10.79 5.73 0.34
CA ILE A 80 -10.34 4.35 0.30
C ILE A 80 -11.42 3.51 0.98
N VAL A 81 -11.76 2.37 0.41
CA VAL A 81 -12.70 1.42 0.99
C VAL A 81 -11.93 0.14 1.30
N THR A 82 -12.01 -0.33 2.53
CA THR A 82 -11.58 -1.69 2.89
C THR A 82 -12.79 -2.54 3.21
N ALA A 83 -12.74 -3.80 2.79
CA ALA A 83 -13.68 -4.82 3.23
C ALA A 83 -12.92 -5.85 4.07
N ASP A 84 -13.45 -6.14 5.24
CA ASP A 84 -12.84 -7.07 6.18
C ASP A 84 -13.59 -8.41 6.20
N VAL A 85 -12.90 -9.47 6.63
CA VAL A 85 -13.49 -10.83 6.72
C VAL A 85 -14.69 -10.88 7.66
N ASP A 86 -14.72 -10.03 8.71
CA ASP A 86 -15.83 -9.93 9.66
C ASP A 86 -17.05 -9.18 9.08
N LEU A 87 -17.13 -9.04 7.76
CA LEU A 87 -18.19 -8.36 7.00
C LEU A 87 -18.31 -6.85 7.26
N ALA A 88 -17.35 -6.27 7.98
CA ALA A 88 -17.27 -4.83 8.19
C ALA A 88 -16.65 -4.14 6.97
N TRP A 89 -17.22 -3.01 6.58
CA TRP A 89 -16.68 -2.15 5.54
C TRP A 89 -16.18 -0.87 6.20
N ARG A 90 -15.00 -0.41 5.83
CA ARG A 90 -14.46 0.83 6.37
C ARG A 90 -14.14 1.78 5.25
N LEU A 91 -14.64 3.01 5.42
CA LEU A 91 -14.38 4.11 4.53
C LEU A 91 -13.34 5.00 5.17
N TYR A 92 -12.30 5.33 4.40
CA TYR A 92 -11.24 6.23 4.82
C TYR A 92 -11.08 7.38 3.85
N SER A 93 -10.50 8.46 4.32
CA SER A 93 -9.89 9.45 3.43
C SER A 93 -8.65 8.87 2.73
N GLU A 94 -8.15 9.55 1.70
CA GLU A 94 -6.84 9.26 1.10
C GLU A 94 -5.66 9.29 2.09
N SER A 95 -5.80 9.97 3.24
CA SER A 95 -4.79 9.98 4.30
C SER A 95 -4.93 8.80 5.27
N LEU A 96 -5.77 7.80 4.95
CA LEU A 96 -6.14 6.67 5.83
C LEU A 96 -6.74 7.11 7.18
N GLU A 97 -7.50 8.21 7.19
CA GLU A 97 -8.34 8.58 8.33
C GLU A 97 -9.67 7.87 8.21
N LEU A 98 -10.06 7.12 9.25
CA LEU A 98 -11.35 6.44 9.26
C LEU A 98 -12.47 7.49 9.26
N LEU A 99 -13.30 7.45 8.23
CA LEU A 99 -14.48 8.29 8.08
C LEU A 99 -15.71 7.59 8.63
N GLU A 100 -15.88 6.31 8.27
CA GLU A 100 -17.08 5.54 8.64
C GLU A 100 -16.80 4.03 8.67
N THR A 101 -17.60 3.30 9.45
CA THR A 101 -17.63 1.83 9.47
C THR A 101 -19.06 1.38 9.29
N PHE A 102 -19.27 0.44 8.36
CA PHE A 102 -20.56 -0.17 8.05
C PHE A 102 -20.54 -1.65 8.42
#